data_AF-A0A3A5V275-F1
#
_entry.id   AF-A0A3A5V275-F1
#
_cell.length_a   1.000
_cell.length_b   1.000
_cell.length_c   1.000
_cell.angle_alpha   90.00
_cell.angle_beta   90.00
_cell.angle_gamma   90.00
#
_symmetry.space_group_name_H-M   'P 1'
#
loop_
_entity.id
_entity.type
_entity.pdbx_description
1 polymer ?
#
loop_
_entity_poly.entity_id
_entity_poly.type
_entity_poly.pdbx_seq_one_letter_code
_entity_poly.pdbx_strand_id
1 'polypeptide(L)'
;MRRVLLIIIMLMVTSLSALTTVSSEPQNDGSVNTISSSEIWASDSPLDGDVIVSSGAVLTVNGDITIADQSSILIEEGGVLD
;
A
#
# COMPACT_ATOMS: atom_id res chain seq x y z
N MET A 1 -6.79 -40.26 11.76
CA MET A 1 -7.76 -39.28 11.23
C MET A 1 -7.77 -37.96 12.02
N ARG A 2 -8.21 -37.93 13.31
CA ARG A 2 -8.29 -36.68 14.12
C ARG A 2 -6.96 -35.91 14.29
N ARG A 3 -5.84 -36.60 14.51
CA ARG A 3 -4.52 -35.96 14.71
C ARG A 3 -3.96 -35.34 13.43
N VAL A 4 -4.26 -35.92 12.27
CA VAL A 4 -3.83 -35.40 10.96
C VAL A 4 -4.63 -34.15 10.59
N LEU A 5 -5.93 -34.12 10.90
CA LEU A 5 -6.78 -32.94 10.71
C LEU A 5 -6.26 -31.72 11.48
N LEU A 6 -5.85 -31.91 12.74
CA LEU A 6 -5.30 -30.83 13.58
C LEU A 6 -4.00 -30.26 13.01
N ILE A 7 -3.12 -31.10 12.47
CA ILE A 7 -1.86 -30.66 11.85
C ILE A 7 -2.15 -29.86 10.58
N ILE A 8 -3.10 -30.28 9.75
CA ILE A 8 -3.48 -29.56 8.52
C ILE A 8 -4.09 -28.20 8.84
N ILE A 9 -4.96 -28.11 9.85
CA ILE A 9 -5.55 -26.84 10.30
C ILE A 9 -4.47 -25.91 10.84
N MET A 10 -3.55 -26.43 11.66
CA MET A 10 -2.43 -25.65 12.18
C MET A 10 -1.52 -25.14 11.04
N LEU A 11 -1.26 -25.96 10.02
CA LEU A 11 -0.46 -25.57 8.85
C LEU A 11 -1.14 -24.48 8.00
N MET A 12 -2.46 -24.59 7.81
CA MET A 12 -3.28 -23.58 7.11
C MET A 12 -3.30 -22.23 7.85
N VAL A 13 -3.41 -22.24 9.18
CA VAL A 13 -3.38 -21.02 9.98
C VAL A 13 -2.01 -20.35 9.90
N THR A 14 -0.91 -21.11 9.92
CA THR A 14 0.44 -20.53 9.77
C THR A 14 0.67 -19.91 8.39
N SER A 15 0.09 -20.46 7.32
CA SER A 15 0.20 -19.86 5.98
C SER A 15 -0.59 -18.55 5.82
N LEU A 16 -1.65 -18.34 6.61
CA LEU A 16 -2.45 -17.11 6.54
C LEU A 16 -1.81 -15.95 7.32
N SER A 17 -1.04 -16.24 8.37
CA SER A 17 -0.24 -15.24 9.11
C SER A 17 0.95 -14.68 8.34
N ALA A 18 1.24 -15.19 7.14
CA ALA A 18 2.27 -14.66 6.24
C ALA A 18 1.75 -13.53 5.32
N LEU A 19 0.48 -13.12 5.43
CA LEU A 19 0.03 -11.85 4.85
C LEU A 19 0.60 -10.69 5.68
N THR A 20 1.91 -10.46 5.58
CA THR A 20 2.50 -9.20 5.98
C THR A 20 1.86 -8.12 5.12
N THR A 21 1.33 -7.07 5.75
CA THR A 21 1.02 -5.82 5.06
C THR A 21 2.31 -5.32 4.43
N VAL A 22 2.45 -5.48 3.12
CA VAL A 22 3.54 -4.86 2.37
C VAL A 22 3.27 -3.35 2.39
N SER A 23 4.04 -2.62 3.21
CA SER A 23 4.10 -1.17 3.07
C SER A 23 4.89 -0.89 1.80
N SER A 24 4.32 -0.09 0.94
CA SER A 24 5.06 0.55 -0.14
C SER A 24 5.57 1.91 0.34
N GLU A 25 6.35 2.56 -0.51
CA GLU A 25 6.93 3.88 -0.25
C GLU A 25 6.52 4.82 -1.40
N PRO A 26 6.41 6.14 -1.14
CA PRO A 26 6.24 7.10 -2.21
C PRO A 26 7.38 6.99 -3.24
N GLN A 27 7.06 7.25 -4.51
CA GLN A 27 8.09 7.32 -5.55
C GLN A 27 9.01 8.53 -5.31
N ASN A 28 10.28 8.41 -5.66
CA ASN A 28 11.26 9.48 -5.49
C ASN A 28 12.23 9.55 -6.66
N ASP A 29 11.71 9.42 -7.87
CA ASP A 29 12.47 9.41 -9.13
C ASP A 29 12.00 10.46 -10.14
N GLY A 30 11.06 11.33 -9.74
CA GLY A 30 10.48 12.37 -10.57
C GLY A 30 9.51 11.84 -11.63
N SER A 31 9.13 10.56 -11.57
CA SER A 31 8.23 9.95 -12.55
C SER A 31 6.75 10.09 -12.16
N VAL A 32 5.87 9.41 -12.91
CA VAL A 32 4.44 9.36 -12.62
C VAL A 32 4.08 7.93 -12.21
N ASN A 33 3.43 7.79 -11.06
CA ASN A 33 2.94 6.51 -10.54
C ASN A 33 1.40 6.55 -10.48
N THR A 34 0.76 5.43 -10.81
CA THR A 34 -0.68 5.25 -10.72
C THR A 34 -1.01 4.15 -9.73
N ILE A 35 -1.67 4.53 -8.63
CA ILE A 35 -2.15 3.63 -7.58
C ILE A 35 -3.53 3.12 -7.98
N SER A 36 -3.55 1.94 -8.61
CA SER A 36 -4.79 1.26 -9.03
C SER A 36 -5.31 0.23 -8.01
N SER A 37 -4.57 -0.01 -6.93
CA SER A 37 -4.95 -0.88 -5.82
C SER A 37 -4.58 -0.23 -4.50
N SER A 38 -5.31 -0.51 -3.43
CA SER A 38 -5.05 0.08 -2.12
C SER A 38 -3.62 -0.13 -1.66
N GLU A 39 -3.04 0.93 -1.11
CA GLU A 39 -1.61 1.06 -0.83
C GLU A 39 -1.41 1.80 0.50
N ILE A 40 -0.37 1.43 1.26
CA ILE A 40 -0.05 2.05 2.55
C ILE A 40 1.40 2.54 2.51
N TRP A 41 1.58 3.84 2.73
CA TRP A 41 2.88 4.46 2.96
C TRP A 41 3.09 4.63 4.47
N ALA A 42 3.87 3.74 5.07
CA ALA A 42 4.14 3.74 6.52
C ALA A 42 5.52 4.31 6.90
N SER A 43 6.35 4.66 5.94
CA SER A 43 7.69 5.21 6.15
C SER A 43 7.71 6.71 5.88
N ASP A 44 8.46 7.46 6.68
CA ASP A 44 8.76 8.86 6.41
C ASP A 44 9.68 8.94 5.18
N SER A 45 9.18 9.52 4.09
CA SER A 45 9.92 9.56 2.82
C SER A 45 9.50 10.78 1.99
N PRO A 46 10.41 11.36 1.20
CA PRO A 46 10.01 12.32 0.18
C PRO A 46 9.16 11.64 -0.90
N LEU A 47 8.24 12.43 -1.48
CA LEU A 47 7.60 12.15 -2.75
C LEU A 47 8.22 13.09 -3.79
N ASP A 48 8.88 12.54 -4.80
CA ASP A 48 9.39 13.26 -5.97
C ASP A 48 8.79 12.62 -7.23
N GLY A 49 7.82 13.30 -7.83
CA GLY A 49 7.00 12.82 -8.95
C GLY A 49 5.50 13.05 -8.75
N ASP A 50 4.71 12.63 -9.73
CA ASP A 50 3.25 12.73 -9.69
C ASP A 50 2.60 11.40 -9.33
N VAL A 51 1.59 11.43 -8.48
CA VAL A 51 0.84 10.24 -8.05
C VAL A 51 -0.61 10.39 -8.46
N ILE A 52 -1.16 9.38 -9.13
CA ILE A 52 -2.57 9.31 -9.49
C ILE A 52 -3.21 8.18 -8.67
N VAL A 53 -4.14 8.51 -7.77
CA VAL A 53 -4.94 7.53 -7.04
C VAL A 53 -6.20 7.25 -7.82
N SER A 54 -6.30 6.05 -8.40
CA SER A 54 -7.41 5.68 -9.27
C SER A 54 -8.72 5.49 -8.51
N SER A 55 -9.84 5.57 -9.24
CA SER A 55 -11.17 5.26 -8.71
C SER A 55 -11.21 3.90 -8.01
N GLY A 56 -11.69 3.86 -6.76
CA GLY A 56 -11.78 2.65 -5.94
C GLY A 56 -10.49 2.23 -5.24
N ALA A 57 -9.37 2.92 -5.48
CA ALA A 57 -8.14 2.73 -4.71
C ALA A 57 -8.15 3.61 -3.45
N VAL A 58 -7.41 3.16 -2.44
CA VAL A 58 -7.20 3.89 -1.18
C VAL A 58 -5.71 4.02 -0.97
N LEU A 59 -5.21 5.25 -0.92
CA LEU A 59 -3.86 5.54 -0.46
C LEU A 59 -3.95 5.92 1.02
N THR A 60 -3.37 5.10 1.90
CA THR A 60 -3.27 5.40 3.33
C THR A 60 -1.86 5.89 3.66
N VAL A 61 -1.76 7.07 4.26
CA VAL A 61 -0.49 7.68 4.66
C VAL A 61 -0.33 7.61 6.18
N ASN A 62 0.49 6.68 6.64
CA ASN A 62 0.79 6.44 8.06
C ASN A 62 2.16 7.00 8.51
N GLY A 63 2.87 7.70 7.62
CA GLY A 63 4.14 8.36 7.91
C GLY A 63 4.13 9.83 7.44
N ASP A 64 5.22 10.54 7.71
CA ASP A 64 5.38 11.93 7.26
C ASP A 64 5.94 11.98 5.83
N ILE A 65 5.12 12.44 4.87
CA ILE A 65 5.50 12.54 3.47
C ILE A 65 5.79 13.99 3.09
N THR A 66 7.04 14.25 2.66
CA THR A 66 7.43 15.56 2.13
C THR A 66 7.29 15.58 0.62
N ILE A 67 6.34 16.35 0.11
CA ILE A 67 6.13 16.49 -1.34
C ILE A 67 7.16 17.47 -1.91
N ALA A 68 7.98 17.02 -2.86
CA ALA A 68 8.99 17.84 -3.52
C ALA A 68 8.37 18.91 -4.43
N ASP A 69 9.16 19.91 -4.79
CA ASP A 69 8.72 20.95 -5.72
C ASP A 69 8.31 20.33 -7.07
N GLN A 70 7.22 20.84 -7.64
CA GLN A 70 6.63 20.35 -8.91
C GLN A 70 6.05 18.92 -8.85
N SER A 71 5.95 18.31 -7.67
CA SER A 71 5.27 17.03 -7.46
C SER A 71 3.80 17.23 -7.09
N SER A 72 2.95 16.26 -7.41
CA SER A 72 1.52 16.34 -7.10
C SER A 72 0.90 14.98 -6.77
N ILE A 73 -0.20 15.01 -6.02
CA ILE A 73 -1.07 13.85 -5.81
C ILE A 73 -2.45 14.21 -6.36
N LEU A 74 -2.85 13.52 -7.42
CA LEU A 74 -4.17 13.61 -8.02
C LEU A 74 -5.04 12.46 -7.52
N ILE A 75 -6.18 12.78 -6.92
CA ILE A 75 -7.19 11.79 -6.52
C ILE A 75 -8.30 11.80 -7.58
N GLU A 76 -8.46 10.68 -8.29
CA GLU A 76 -9.57 10.52 -9.25
C GLU A 76 -10.91 10.35 -8.53
N GLU A 77 -12.01 10.57 -9.26
CA GLU A 77 -13.36 10.42 -8.71
C GLU A 77 -13.58 8.98 -8.16
N GLY A 78 -13.83 8.88 -6.85
CA GLY A 78 -13.99 7.61 -6.14
C GLY A 78 -12.70 7.00 -5.58
N GLY A 79 -11.53 7.63 -5.80
CA GLY A 79 -10.32 7.35 -5.04
C GLY A 79 -10.38 7.98 -3.65
N VAL A 80 -9.60 7.45 -2.70
CA VAL A 80 -9.53 7.94 -1.32
C VAL A 80 -8.08 8.15 -0.89
N LEU A 81 -7.83 9.30 -0.24
CA LEU A 81 -6.62 9.55 0.53
C LEU A 81 -7.00 9.55 2.01
N ASP A 82 -6.40 8.63 2.78
CA ASP A 82 -6.67 8.39 4.21
C ASP A 82 -5.43 8.70 5.06
#